data_AF-A0A6B3GMG5-F1
#
_entry.id   AF-A0A6B3GMG5-F1
#
_cell.length_a   1.000
_cell.length_b   1.000
_cell.length_c   1.000
_cell.angle_alpha   90.00
_cell.angle_beta   90.00
_cell.angle_gamma   90.00
#
_symmetry.space_group_name_H-M   'P 1'
#
loop_
_entity.id
_entity.type
_entity.pdbx_description
1 polymer ?
#
loop_
_entity_poly.entity_id
_entity_poly.type
_entity_poly.pdbx_seq_one_letter_code
_entity_poly.pdbx_strand_id
1 'polypeptide(L)' 'GKVKALLEQEGREDLALRVAVQPGGCSGLRYQLFFDERSLDGDVVKDFDGVKVVTDRMSAPYLGGASIDFVDTI' A
#
# COMPACT_ATOMS: atom_id res chain seq x y z
N GLY A 1 4.84 -7.36 -11.83
CA GLY A 1 3.95 -6.18 -11.82
C GLY A 1 4.78 -4.91 -11.66
N LYS A 2 4.21 -3.72 -11.96
CA LYS A 2 4.93 -2.44 -11.93
C LYS A 2 5.49 -2.09 -10.55
N VAL A 3 4.77 -2.42 -9.47
CA VAL A 3 5.24 -2.21 -8.09
C VAL A 3 6.52 -3.00 -7.79
N LYS A 4 6.61 -4.25 -8.26
CA LYS A 4 7.82 -5.08 -8.12
C LYS A 4 9.01 -4.44 -8.84
N ALA A 5 8.81 -3.92 -10.06
CA ALA A 5 9.87 -3.25 -10.81
C ALA A 5 10.36 -1.97 -10.11
N LEU A 6 9.47 -1.22 -9.46
CA LEU A 6 9.85 -0.05 -8.65
C LEU A 6 10.69 -0.45 -7.43
N LEU A 7 10.32 -1.52 -6.73
CA LEU A 7 11.11 -2.06 -5.60
C LEU A 7 12.49 -2.56 -6.06
N GLU A 8 12.56 -3.26 -7.19
CA GLU A 8 13.81 -3.72 -7.79
C GLU A 8 14.71 -2.54 -8.21
N GLN A 9 14.12 -1.44 -8.70
CA GLN A 9 14.85 -0.23 -9.07
C GLN A 9 15.44 0.51 -7.85
N GLU A 10 14.74 0.49 -6.72
CA GLU A 10 15.25 1.02 -5.44
C GLU A 10 16.35 0.13 -4.84
N GLY A 11 16.48 -1.13 -5.28
CA GLY A 11 17.49 -2.08 -4.79
C GLY A 11 17.30 -2.49 -3.33
N ARG A 12 16.08 -2.35 -2.80
CA ARG A 12 15.72 -2.54 -1.39
C ARG A 12 14.64 -3.59 -1.26
N GLU A 13 15.00 -4.75 -0.69
CA GLU A 13 14.08 -5.88 -0.47
C GLU A 13 13.28 -5.77 0.85
N ASP A 14 13.65 -4.82 1.69
CA ASP A 14 13.03 -4.54 2.99
C ASP A 14 11.85 -3.55 2.90
N LEU A 15 11.65 -2.92 1.74
CA LEU A 15 10.53 -2.03 1.50
C LEU A 15 9.24 -2.81 1.22
N ALA A 16 8.16 -2.33 1.84
CA ALA A 16 6.80 -2.79 1.57
C ALA A 16 5.95 -1.62 1.05
N LEU A 17 4.97 -1.92 0.20
CA LEU A 17 4.00 -0.93 -0.24
C LEU A 17 2.96 -0.72 0.87
N ARG A 18 2.98 0.43 1.54
CA ARG A 18 1.95 0.78 2.52
C ARG A 18 0.75 1.45 1.86
N VAL A 19 -0.45 1.02 2.26
CA VAL A 19 -1.73 1.63 1.86
C VAL A 19 -2.41 2.20 3.09
N ALA A 20 -2.67 3.51 3.06
CA ALA A 20 -3.35 4.24 4.12
C ALA A 20 -4.59 4.95 3.60
N VAL A 21 -5.68 4.89 4.37
CA VAL A 21 -6.94 5.59 4.10
C VAL A 21 -7.07 6.74 5.09
N GLN A 22 -7.30 7.93 4.56
CA GLN A 22 -7.50 9.13 5.38
C GLN A 22 -8.81 9.83 5.00
N PRO A 23 -9.49 10.48 5.96
CA PRO A 23 -10.65 11.30 5.66
C PRO A 23 -10.26 12.49 4.77
N GLY A 24 -10.94 12.60 3.64
CA GLY A 24 -10.69 13.54 2.56
C GLY A 24 -11.28 14.94 2.77
N GLY A 25 -12.16 15.11 3.76
CA GLY A 25 -13.04 16.27 3.88
C GLY A 25 -14.40 16.00 3.22
N CYS A 26 -15.05 17.03 2.66
CA CYS A 26 -16.39 16.92 2.06
C CYS A 26 -16.48 15.95 0.86
N SER A 27 -15.35 15.50 0.31
CA SER A 27 -15.26 14.73 -0.93
C SER A 27 -15.02 13.22 -0.73
N GLY A 28 -15.01 12.72 0.51
CA GLY A 28 -14.93 11.28 0.79
C GLY A 28 -13.59 10.83 1.39
N LEU A 29 -13.11 9.64 1.01
CA LEU A 29 -11.87 9.04 1.49
C LEU A 29 -10.71 9.33 0.53
N ARG A 30 -9.51 9.56 1.07
CA ARG A 30 -8.26 9.63 0.31
C ARG A 30 -7.43 8.38 0.57
N TYR A 31 -6.90 7.79 -0.49
CA TYR A 31 -6.00 6.65 -0.43
C TYR A 31 -4.58 7.12 -0.73
N GLN A 32 -3.65 6.75 0.14
CA GLN A 32 -2.22 7.05 0.00
C GLN A 32 -1.45 5.74 -0.12
N LEU A 33 -0.58 5.71 -1.12
CA LEU A 33 0.30 4.59 -1.41
C LEU A 33 1.75 5.10 -1.36
N PHE A 34 2.59 4.45 -0.57
CA PHE A 34 4.00 4.80 -0.45
C PHE A 34 4.82 3.59 0.01
N PHE A 35 6.11 3.58 -0.28
CA PHE A 35 7.00 2.55 0.24
C PHE A 35 7.40 2.87 1.69
N ASP A 36 7.33 1.87 2.56
CA ASP A 36 7.68 1.97 3.98
C ASP A 36 8.43 0.69 4.39
N GLU A 37 9.45 0.83 5.22
CA GLU A 37 10.20 -0.28 5.81
C GLU A 37 9.65 -0.69 7.19
N ARG A 38 8.73 0.12 7.75
CA ARG A 38 8.19 -0.09 9.10
C ARG A 38 7.00 -1.04 9.08
N SER A 39 7.07 -2.04 9.95
CA SER A 39 5.93 -2.86 10.38
C SER A 39 5.50 -2.42 11.78
N LEU A 40 4.23 -2.08 11.94
CA LEU A 40 3.63 -1.62 13.19
C LEU A 40 2.65 -2.66 13.74
N ASP A 41 2.41 -2.62 15.06
CA ASP A 41 1.43 -3.52 15.67
C ASP A 41 0.02 -3.28 15.09
N GLY A 42 -0.61 -4.37 14.65
CA GLY A 42 -1.95 -4.33 14.06
C GLY A 42 -1.98 -4.03 12.57
N ASP A 43 -0.83 -3.83 11.94
CA ASP A 43 -0.76 -3.84 10.48
C ASP A 43 -1.21 -5.19 9.93
N VAL A 44 -1.97 -5.14 8.85
CA VAL A 44 -2.30 -6.29 8.03
C VAL A 44 -1.29 -6.34 6.89
N VAL A 45 -0.47 -7.38 6.85
CA VAL A 45 0.51 -7.61 5.79
C VAL A 45 0.01 -8.70 4.87
N LYS A 46 0.03 -8.45 3.57
CA LYS A 46 -0.29 -9.41 2.52
C LYS A 46 0.80 -9.43 1.46
N ASP A 47 1.11 -10.61 0.94
CA ASP A 47 2.02 -10.76 -0.19
C ASP A 47 1.22 -10.82 -1.49
N PHE A 48 1.63 -10.04 -2.47
CA PHE A 48 1.08 -10.03 -3.83
C PHE A 48 2.23 -10.16 -4.83
N ASP A 49 2.39 -11.35 -5.42
CA ASP A 49 3.45 -11.64 -6.40
C ASP A 49 4.86 -11.25 -5.93
N GLY A 50 5.17 -11.46 -4.65
CA GLY A 50 6.46 -11.12 -4.04
C GLY A 50 6.59 -9.65 -3.61
N VAL A 51 5.51 -8.88 -3.67
CA VAL A 51 5.42 -7.54 -3.10
C VAL A 51 4.67 -7.60 -1.79
N LYS A 52 5.32 -7.21 -0.70
CA LYS A 52 4.65 -7.02 0.58
C LYS A 52 3.81 -5.76 0.52
N VAL A 53 2.52 -5.89 0.79
CA VAL A 53 1.56 -4.79 0.95
C VAL A 53 1.15 -4.71 2.41
N VAL A 54 1.32 -3.53 3.01
CA VAL A 54 1.05 -3.27 4.41
C VAL A 54 -0.13 -2.31 4.52
N THR A 55 -1.12 -2.69 5.31
CA THR A 55 -2.30 -1.87 5.57
C THR A 55 -2.43 -1.63 7.06
N ASP A 56 -2.53 -0.38 7.49
CA ASP A 56 -2.71 -0.10 8.92
C ASP A 56 -4.09 -0.54 9.41
N ARG A 57 -4.20 -0.82 10.72
CA ARG A 57 -5.42 -1.32 11.37
C ARG A 57 -6.65 -0.46 11.08
N MET A 58 -6.48 0.86 11.01
CA MET A 58 -7.58 1.79 10.78
C MET A 58 -8.04 1.77 9.32
N SER A 59 -7.11 1.56 8.39
CA SER A 59 -7.36 1.47 6.95
C SER A 59 -7.96 0.14 6.50
N ALA A 60 -7.64 -0.97 7.20
CA ALA A 60 -8.03 -2.31 6.79
C ALA A 60 -9.55 -2.51 6.51
N PRO A 61 -10.48 -1.99 7.34
CA PRO A 61 -11.91 -2.11 7.08
C PRO A 61 -12.38 -1.43 5.79
N TYR A 62 -11.70 -0.37 5.35
CA TYR A 62 -12.05 0.38 4.14
C TYR A 62 -11.53 -0.29 2.85
N LEU A 63 -10.60 -1.23 2.98
CA LEU A 63 -9.95 -1.92 1.87
C LEU A 63 -10.43 -3.37 1.70
N GLY A 64 -11.41 -3.80 2.50
CA GLY A 64 -12.03 -5.11 2.37
C GLY A 64 -12.72 -5.28 1.01
N GLY A 65 -12.11 -6.06 0.11
CA GLY A 65 -12.62 -6.29 -1.25
C GLY A 65 -12.17 -5.28 -2.30
N ALA A 66 -11.27 -4.35 -1.96
CA ALA A 66 -10.70 -3.43 -2.92
C ALA A 66 -9.66 -4.11 -3.81
N SER A 67 -9.69 -3.83 -5.11
CA SER A 67 -8.58 -4.10 -6.04
C SER A 67 -7.80 -2.81 -6.22
N ILE A 68 -6.48 -2.86 -6.03
CA ILE A 68 -5.59 -1.71 -6.20
C ILE A 68 -4.83 -1.93 -7.50
N ASP A 69 -5.27 -1.25 -8.56
CA ASP A 69 -4.57 -1.24 -9.83
C ASP A 69 -3.62 -0.04 -9.87
N PHE A 70 -2.33 -0.32 -10.03
CA PHE A 70 -1.33 0.72 -10.17
C PHE A 70 -1.30 1.22 -11.62
N VAL A 71 -1.93 2.37 -11.86
CA VAL A 71 -1.88 3.07 -13.14
C VAL A 71 -0.89 4.23 -13.01
N ASP A 72 0.19 4.16 -13.77
CA ASP A 72 1.11 5.28 -13.91
C ASP A 72 0.67 6.10 -15.12
N THR A 73 0.18 7.31 -14.85
CA THR A 73 -0.15 8.27 -15.91
C THR A 73 1.06 9.20 -16.03
N ILE A 74 1.90 8.93 -17.02
CA ILE A 74 2.97 9.84 -17.46
C ILE A 74 2.33 11.08 -18.09
#